data_AF-A0A662S0G7-F1
#
_entry.id   AF-A0A662S0G7-F1
#
_cell.length_a   1.000
_cell.length_b   1.000
_cell.length_c   1.000
_cell.angle_alpha   90.00
_cell.angle_beta   90.00
_cell.angle_gamma   90.00
#
_symmetry.space_group_name_H-M   'P 1'
#
loop_
_entity.id
_entity.type
_entity.pdbx_description
1 polymer ?
#
loop_
_entity_poly.entity_id
_entity_poly.type
_entity_poly.pdbx_seq_one_letter_code
_entity_poly.pdbx_strand_id
1 'polypeptide(L)'
;NYERYEENLEKLREEFSSINESEWGRNLYWGWIYALKALIEPRGQGYPSYMRTKAWERRQLYTALASWAELRHDTILYAKQSYTIEVTAVPPSPSTVTVYVEPVPEVYARLSSLVEMTRKGLKELGFLNQTQEERLLMLKEVLDKLVEISKKELEMAPLTSDDLAFLEQIPGELEAIVEDLDERSRSTILVADVHTDQNSGLVLEEGVGRLDLIIVVVPTDEDRLLIAAGPSLSYYEFKQPMSNRLTDEAWKQMLETSPPDRPGWISDFFEPVSVGS
;
A
#
# COMPACT_ATOMS: atom_id res chain seq x y z
N ASN A 1 -8.47 22.76 -14.76
CA ASN A 1 -7.49 23.13 -15.81
C ASN A 1 -6.46 24.01 -15.15
N TYR A 2 -5.27 23.47 -14.85
CA TYR A 2 -4.23 24.18 -14.10
C TYR A 2 -3.27 24.85 -15.08
N GLU A 3 -2.97 26.13 -14.86
CA GLU A 3 -2.05 26.87 -15.72
C GLU A 3 -0.65 26.22 -15.69
N ARG A 4 -0.03 26.05 -16.88
CA ARG A 4 1.31 25.43 -17.04
C ARG A 4 1.45 24.02 -16.47
N TYR A 5 0.35 23.28 -16.33
CA TYR A 5 0.36 21.91 -15.81
C TYR A 5 1.38 21.01 -16.52
N GLU A 6 1.29 20.92 -17.85
CA GLU A 6 2.19 20.06 -18.65
C GLU A 6 3.66 20.50 -18.54
N GLU A 7 3.93 21.79 -18.51
CA GLU A 7 5.30 22.32 -18.36
C GLU A 7 5.89 21.95 -16.99
N ASN A 8 5.11 22.10 -15.92
CA ASN A 8 5.54 21.74 -14.57
C ASN A 8 5.69 20.22 -14.42
N LEU A 9 4.80 19.44 -15.02
CA LEU A 9 4.88 17.98 -15.02
C LEU A 9 6.15 17.50 -15.72
N GLU A 10 6.51 18.08 -16.87
CA GLU A 10 7.73 17.70 -17.58
C GLU A 10 9.00 18.07 -16.80
N LYS A 11 9.03 19.24 -16.14
CA LYS A 11 10.14 19.60 -15.24
C LYS A 11 10.30 18.60 -14.10
N LEU A 12 9.19 18.19 -13.47
CA LEU A 12 9.23 17.17 -12.43
C LEU A 12 9.76 15.85 -12.98
N ARG A 13 9.31 15.42 -14.17
CA ARG A 13 9.84 14.20 -14.81
C ARG A 13 11.35 14.27 -15.02
N GLU A 14 11.86 15.39 -15.53
CA GLU A 14 13.30 15.61 -15.70
C GLU A 14 14.04 15.54 -14.36
N GLU A 15 13.55 16.23 -13.33
CA GLU A 15 14.13 16.20 -11.98
C GLU A 15 14.19 14.77 -11.43
N PHE A 16 13.07 14.05 -11.43
CA PHE A 16 13.00 12.67 -10.93
C PHE A 16 13.83 11.68 -11.75
N SER A 17 14.00 11.92 -13.06
CA SER A 17 14.85 11.08 -13.92
C SER A 17 16.34 11.18 -13.59
N SER A 18 16.76 12.29 -12.96
CA SER A 18 18.16 12.53 -12.59
C SER A 18 18.56 11.92 -11.23
N ILE A 19 17.59 11.49 -10.43
CA ILE A 19 17.81 10.92 -9.09
C ILE A 19 18.40 9.52 -9.23
N ASN A 20 19.61 9.34 -8.69
CA ASN A 20 20.27 8.03 -8.70
C ASN A 20 19.83 7.12 -7.53
N GLU A 21 20.18 5.84 -7.58
CA GLU A 21 19.78 4.85 -6.57
C GLU A 21 20.19 5.22 -5.13
N SER A 22 21.36 5.85 -4.95
CA SER A 22 21.82 6.26 -3.61
C SER A 22 20.99 7.43 -3.05
N GLU A 23 20.50 8.31 -3.92
CA GLU A 23 19.64 9.43 -3.52
C GLU A 23 18.22 8.97 -3.19
N TRP A 24 17.72 7.92 -3.84
CA TRP A 24 16.47 7.27 -3.45
C TRP A 24 16.54 6.69 -2.04
N GLY A 25 17.70 6.19 -1.61
CA GLY A 25 17.93 5.66 -0.27
C GLY A 25 18.21 6.70 0.82
N ARG A 26 18.12 8.01 0.55
CA ARG A 26 18.64 9.03 1.51
C ARG A 26 17.93 9.09 2.86
N ASN A 27 16.65 8.70 2.93
CA ASN A 27 15.88 8.57 4.17
C ASN A 27 14.63 7.71 3.95
N LEU A 28 13.89 7.46 5.05
CA LEU A 28 12.69 6.62 5.03
C LEU A 28 11.67 7.06 3.98
N TYR A 29 11.41 8.37 3.88
CA TYR A 29 10.44 8.92 2.92
C TYR A 29 10.83 8.59 1.48
N TRP A 30 12.06 8.92 1.08
CA TRP A 30 12.52 8.66 -0.29
C TRP A 30 12.62 7.17 -0.62
N GLY A 31 13.01 6.35 0.36
CA GLY A 31 13.04 4.89 0.19
C GLY A 31 11.64 4.31 -0.01
N TRP A 32 10.63 4.86 0.69
CA TRP A 32 9.24 4.46 0.51
C TRP A 32 8.71 4.84 -0.88
N ILE A 33 8.93 6.09 -1.31
CA ILE A 33 8.59 6.52 -2.68
C ILE A 33 9.29 5.65 -3.73
N TYR A 34 10.54 5.26 -3.48
CA TYR A 34 11.27 4.37 -4.37
C TYR A 34 10.63 2.99 -4.46
N ALA A 35 10.14 2.42 -3.36
CA ALA A 35 9.38 1.16 -3.40
C ALA A 35 8.07 1.32 -4.21
N LEU A 36 7.33 2.42 -4.00
CA LEU A 36 6.10 2.72 -4.77
C LEU A 36 6.38 2.92 -6.25
N LYS A 37 7.53 3.52 -6.61
CA LYS A 37 7.96 3.65 -8.01
C LYS A 37 8.07 2.27 -8.68
N ALA A 38 8.64 1.26 -8.01
CA ALA A 38 8.70 -0.09 -8.56
C ALA A 38 7.31 -0.71 -8.76
N LEU A 39 6.33 -0.34 -7.93
CA LEU A 39 4.97 -0.88 -7.99
C LEU A 39 4.24 -0.45 -9.26
N ILE A 40 4.43 0.80 -9.69
CA ILE A 40 3.72 1.44 -10.81
C ILE A 40 4.38 1.25 -12.18
N GLU A 41 5.55 0.60 -12.25
CA GLU A 41 6.19 0.28 -13.53
C GLU A 41 5.34 -0.71 -14.34
N PRO A 42 5.06 -0.43 -15.63
CA PRO A 42 4.32 -1.33 -16.51
C PRO A 42 4.94 -2.73 -16.57
N ARG A 43 4.11 -3.78 -16.48
CA ARG A 43 4.58 -5.17 -16.52
C ARG A 43 4.57 -5.72 -17.95
N GLY A 44 5.70 -6.27 -18.35
CA GLY A 44 5.93 -6.82 -19.69
C GLY A 44 5.81 -8.34 -19.77
N GLN A 45 6.47 -8.93 -20.77
CA GLN A 45 6.62 -10.38 -20.88
C GLN A 45 7.31 -10.95 -19.63
N GLY A 46 6.90 -12.16 -19.20
CA GLY A 46 7.36 -12.78 -17.95
C GLY A 46 6.41 -12.59 -16.76
N TYR A 47 5.51 -11.60 -16.81
CA TYR A 47 4.47 -11.43 -15.79
C TYR A 47 3.14 -12.11 -16.18
N PRO A 48 2.32 -12.51 -15.20
CA PRO A 48 0.96 -13.01 -15.43
C PRO A 48 0.12 -12.11 -16.33
N SER A 49 -0.77 -12.70 -17.12
CA SER A 49 -1.55 -11.98 -18.14
C SER A 49 -2.33 -10.78 -17.58
N TYR A 50 -2.93 -10.93 -16.40
CA TYR A 50 -3.68 -9.88 -15.73
C TYR A 50 -2.79 -8.69 -15.34
N MET A 51 -1.53 -8.92 -14.96
CA MET A 51 -0.59 -7.85 -14.56
C MET A 51 -0.14 -6.95 -15.71
N ARG A 52 -0.31 -7.41 -16.95
CA ARG A 52 0.12 -6.70 -18.18
C ARG A 52 -0.98 -5.80 -18.76
N THR A 53 -2.10 -5.66 -18.06
CA THR A 53 -3.27 -4.89 -18.54
C THR A 53 -3.20 -3.43 -18.09
N LYS A 54 -3.84 -2.53 -18.83
CA LYS A 54 -3.99 -1.13 -18.41
C LYS A 54 -4.81 -0.97 -17.13
N ALA A 55 -5.81 -1.82 -16.94
CA ALA A 55 -6.58 -1.91 -15.69
C ALA A 55 -5.64 -2.19 -14.50
N TRP A 56 -4.70 -3.13 -14.65
CA TRP A 56 -3.74 -3.43 -13.60
C TRP A 56 -2.75 -2.29 -13.35
N GLU A 57 -2.20 -1.68 -14.40
CA GLU A 57 -1.33 -0.50 -14.24
C GLU A 57 -2.03 0.61 -13.43
N ARG A 58 -3.31 0.89 -13.73
CA ARG A 58 -4.11 1.87 -12.98
C ARG A 58 -4.39 1.41 -11.55
N ARG A 59 -4.66 0.13 -11.33
CA ARG A 59 -4.81 -0.45 -9.98
C ARG A 59 -3.53 -0.29 -9.16
N GLN A 60 -2.35 -0.56 -9.74
CA GLN A 60 -1.06 -0.33 -9.06
C GLN A 60 -0.87 1.14 -8.68
N LEU A 61 -1.21 2.07 -9.58
CA LEU A 61 -1.18 3.50 -9.30
C LEU A 61 -2.14 3.86 -8.17
N TYR A 62 -3.36 3.33 -8.17
CA TYR A 62 -4.34 3.52 -7.11
C TYR A 62 -3.83 3.04 -5.75
N THR A 63 -3.23 1.84 -5.69
CA THR A 63 -2.58 1.32 -4.47
C THR A 63 -1.39 2.19 -4.04
N ALA A 64 -0.59 2.68 -4.99
CA ALA A 64 0.55 3.55 -4.69
C ALA A 64 0.11 4.91 -4.12
N LEU A 65 -0.96 5.49 -4.65
CA LEU A 65 -1.54 6.74 -4.15
C LEU A 65 -2.13 6.57 -2.74
N ALA A 66 -2.81 5.45 -2.47
CA ALA A 66 -3.24 5.11 -1.12
C ALA A 66 -2.06 5.08 -0.13
N SER A 67 -1.01 4.32 -0.46
CA SER A 67 0.19 4.23 0.39
C SER A 67 0.93 5.56 0.52
N TRP A 68 0.91 6.41 -0.52
CA TRP A 68 1.45 7.75 -0.44
C TRP A 68 0.63 8.63 0.51
N ALA A 69 -0.69 8.54 0.51
CA ALA A 69 -1.55 9.25 1.45
C ALA A 69 -1.24 8.84 2.91
N GLU A 70 -1.04 7.55 3.19
CA GLU A 70 -0.58 7.06 4.51
C GLU A 70 0.79 7.66 4.89
N LEU A 71 1.75 7.66 3.97
CA LEU A 71 3.08 8.26 4.19
C LEU A 71 2.99 9.77 4.44
N ARG A 72 2.12 10.49 3.73
CA ARG A 72 1.90 11.93 3.94
C ARG A 72 1.28 12.18 5.30
N HIS A 73 0.26 11.41 5.65
CA HIS A 73 -0.36 11.45 6.96
C HIS A 73 0.70 11.30 8.07
N ASP A 74 1.55 10.28 8.00
CA ASP A 74 2.54 9.99 9.06
C ASP A 74 3.71 10.99 9.13
N THR A 75 3.95 11.73 8.05
CA THR A 75 5.00 12.77 8.00
C THR A 75 4.49 14.16 8.35
N ILE A 76 3.17 14.36 8.41
CA ILE A 76 2.56 15.58 8.93
C ILE A 76 2.35 15.38 10.44
N LEU A 77 2.89 16.28 11.26
CA LEU A 77 2.93 16.18 12.74
C LEU A 77 1.53 16.30 13.39
N TYR A 78 0.59 15.42 13.06
CA TYR A 78 -0.70 15.33 13.75
C TYR A 78 -0.57 14.47 15.01
N ALA A 79 -0.88 15.06 16.16
CA ALA A 79 -1.08 14.31 17.39
C ALA A 79 -2.47 13.63 17.34
N LYS A 80 -2.50 12.29 17.38
CA LYS A 80 -3.74 11.49 17.37
C LYS A 80 -4.29 11.22 18.77
N GLN A 81 -5.61 11.03 18.91
CA GLN A 81 -6.31 10.59 20.12
C GLN A 81 -6.72 9.10 20.08
N SER A 82 -7.06 8.50 21.23
CA SER A 82 -7.28 7.04 21.40
C SER A 82 -8.70 6.61 21.19
N TYR A 83 -8.88 5.50 20.47
CA TYR A 83 -10.18 4.84 20.32
C TYR A 83 -10.01 3.32 20.24
N THR A 84 -11.13 2.62 20.47
CA THR A 84 -11.30 1.17 20.34
C THR A 84 -12.18 0.88 19.13
N ILE A 85 -11.76 -0.02 18.25
CA ILE A 85 -12.51 -0.44 17.06
C ILE A 85 -13.31 -1.72 17.38
N GLU A 86 -14.60 -1.75 17.02
CA GLU A 86 -15.39 -2.99 16.99
C GLU A 86 -15.11 -3.77 15.70
N VAL A 87 -14.59 -5.00 15.82
CA VAL A 87 -14.46 -5.95 14.72
C VAL A 87 -15.86 -6.47 14.36
N THR A 88 -16.35 -6.16 13.16
CA THR A 88 -17.75 -6.44 12.76
C THR A 88 -17.94 -7.74 11.98
N ALA A 89 -16.87 -8.40 11.50
CA ALA A 89 -16.97 -9.72 10.87
C ALA A 89 -15.61 -10.43 10.77
N VAL A 90 -15.61 -11.75 10.99
CA VAL A 90 -14.52 -12.67 10.59
C VAL A 90 -15.10 -13.61 9.53
N PRO A 91 -14.62 -13.58 8.27
CA PRO A 91 -15.10 -14.51 7.26
C PRO A 91 -14.67 -15.96 7.57
N PRO A 92 -15.46 -16.97 7.15
CA PRO A 92 -15.13 -18.37 7.40
C PRO A 92 -13.87 -18.80 6.65
N SER A 93 -12.98 -19.54 7.33
CA SER A 93 -11.77 -20.11 6.73
C SER A 93 -12.11 -21.24 5.74
N PRO A 94 -11.68 -21.16 4.46
CA PRO A 94 -11.85 -22.25 3.50
C PRO A 94 -10.95 -23.45 3.87
N SER A 95 -11.41 -24.66 3.53
CA SER A 95 -10.75 -25.93 3.90
C SER A 95 -9.48 -26.26 3.11
N THR A 96 -9.19 -25.53 2.04
CA THR A 96 -7.95 -25.57 1.24
C THR A 96 -7.82 -24.25 0.50
N VAL A 97 -7.02 -23.32 1.01
CA VAL A 97 -6.71 -22.07 0.31
C VAL A 97 -5.36 -22.26 -0.35
N THR A 98 -5.31 -22.22 -1.69
CA THR A 98 -4.03 -21.96 -2.35
C THR A 98 -3.64 -20.54 -2.01
N VAL A 99 -2.61 -20.36 -1.18
CA VAL A 99 -2.12 -19.03 -0.82
C VAL A 99 -1.36 -18.46 -2.00
N TYR A 100 -1.62 -17.19 -2.30
CA TYR A 100 -1.01 -16.47 -3.40
C TYR A 100 -0.57 -15.11 -2.91
N VAL A 101 0.62 -14.69 -3.35
CA VAL A 101 1.12 -13.34 -3.13
C VAL A 101 1.29 -12.64 -4.47
N GLU A 102 1.13 -11.31 -4.51
CA GLU A 102 1.39 -10.58 -5.74
C GLU A 102 2.89 -10.67 -6.09
N PRO A 103 3.28 -11.15 -7.27
CA PRO A 103 4.69 -11.39 -7.57
C PRO A 103 5.40 -10.10 -7.99
N VAL A 104 5.72 -9.25 -7.01
CA VAL A 104 6.40 -7.96 -7.17
C VAL A 104 7.77 -7.95 -6.44
N PRO A 105 8.73 -8.79 -6.88
CA PRO A 105 9.98 -9.01 -6.13
C PRO A 105 10.80 -7.73 -5.92
N GLU A 106 10.77 -6.81 -6.88
CA GLU A 106 11.48 -5.54 -6.77
C GLU A 106 10.90 -4.63 -5.67
N VAL A 107 9.57 -4.64 -5.49
CA VAL A 107 8.91 -3.89 -4.41
C VAL A 107 9.33 -4.46 -3.06
N TYR A 108 9.26 -5.78 -2.90
CA TYR A 108 9.67 -6.44 -1.67
C TYR A 108 11.15 -6.24 -1.35
N ALA A 109 12.03 -6.28 -2.35
CA ALA A 109 13.45 -6.03 -2.18
C ALA A 109 13.74 -4.59 -1.74
N ARG A 110 13.04 -3.60 -2.31
CA ARG A 110 13.17 -2.19 -1.92
C ARG A 110 12.66 -1.95 -0.50
N LEU A 111 11.53 -2.55 -0.12
CA LEU A 111 11.01 -2.50 1.24
C LEU A 111 11.95 -3.20 2.23
N SER A 112 12.49 -4.38 1.90
CA SER A 112 13.46 -5.09 2.76
C SER A 112 14.71 -4.25 3.01
N SER A 113 15.22 -3.59 1.97
CA SER A 113 16.34 -2.66 2.08
C SER A 113 16.01 -1.48 2.98
N LEU A 114 14.80 -0.92 2.84
CA LEU A 114 14.31 0.19 3.66
C LEU A 114 14.21 -0.17 5.14
N VAL A 115 13.70 -1.36 5.45
CA VAL A 115 13.61 -1.89 6.82
C VAL A 115 15.00 -2.04 7.41
N GLU A 116 15.97 -2.59 6.66
CA GLU A 116 17.35 -2.73 7.13
C GLU A 116 18.03 -1.38 7.37
N MET A 117 17.80 -0.39 6.49
CA MET A 117 18.31 0.96 6.67
C MET A 117 17.71 1.65 7.89
N THR A 118 16.40 1.49 8.09
CA THR A 118 15.67 2.02 9.25
C THR A 118 16.20 1.40 10.54
N ARG A 119 16.37 0.07 10.55
CA ARG A 119 16.94 -0.66 11.68
C ARG A 119 18.33 -0.16 12.04
N LYS A 120 19.24 -0.07 11.06
CA LYS A 120 20.61 0.44 11.29
C LYS A 120 20.61 1.87 11.82
N GLY A 121 19.87 2.77 11.16
CA GLY A 121 19.82 4.17 11.57
C GLY A 121 19.28 4.36 12.98
N LEU A 122 18.16 3.72 13.34
CA LEU A 122 17.61 3.84 14.68
C LEU A 122 18.48 3.16 15.75
N LYS A 123 19.17 2.06 15.42
CA LYS A 123 20.13 1.40 16.32
C LYS A 123 21.33 2.30 16.62
N GLU A 124 21.91 2.91 15.58
CA GLU A 124 23.06 3.83 15.73
C GLU A 124 22.70 5.06 16.57
N LEU A 125 21.45 5.54 16.47
CA LEU A 125 20.93 6.64 17.27
C LEU A 125 20.50 6.23 18.69
N GLY A 126 20.51 4.93 19.03
CA GLY A 126 20.08 4.42 20.34
C GLY A 126 18.56 4.45 20.56
N PHE A 127 17.76 4.53 19.50
CA PHE A 127 16.30 4.58 19.55
C PHE A 127 15.62 3.20 19.36
N LEU A 128 16.39 2.12 19.23
CA LEU A 128 15.84 0.75 19.20
C LEU A 128 16.11 0.02 20.51
N ASN A 129 15.02 -0.48 21.11
CA ASN A 129 15.11 -1.57 22.07
C ASN A 129 15.17 -2.93 21.35
N GLN A 130 15.45 -3.99 22.11
CA GLN A 130 15.60 -5.35 21.57
C GLN A 130 14.33 -5.82 20.85
N THR A 131 13.15 -5.65 21.45
CA THR A 131 11.86 -6.06 20.86
C THR A 131 11.58 -5.35 19.53
N GLN A 132 11.87 -4.05 19.43
CA GLN A 132 11.71 -3.28 18.21
C GLN A 132 12.70 -3.72 17.12
N GLU A 133 13.95 -4.00 17.49
CA GLU A 133 14.94 -4.53 16.56
C GLU A 133 14.54 -5.92 16.03
N GLU A 134 14.07 -6.81 16.91
CA GLU A 134 13.56 -8.14 16.55
C GLU A 134 12.38 -8.03 15.58
N ARG A 135 11.42 -7.12 15.81
CA ARG A 135 10.30 -6.88 14.88
C ARG A 135 10.72 -6.38 13.51
N LEU A 136 11.70 -5.48 13.46
CA LEU A 136 12.26 -5.03 12.17
C LEU A 136 12.97 -6.18 11.44
N LEU A 137 13.66 -7.07 12.16
CA LEU A 137 14.29 -8.26 11.58
C LEU A 137 13.23 -9.24 11.06
N MET A 138 12.17 -9.51 11.82
CA MET A 138 11.05 -10.36 11.37
C MET A 138 10.39 -9.79 10.10
N LEU A 139 10.10 -8.49 10.07
CA LEU A 139 9.56 -7.84 8.87
C LEU A 139 10.49 -7.97 7.67
N LYS A 140 11.80 -7.80 7.89
CA LYS A 140 12.80 -7.99 6.83
C LYS A 140 12.79 -9.43 6.32
N GLU A 141 12.76 -10.42 7.19
CA GLU A 141 12.73 -11.84 6.82
C GLU A 141 11.49 -12.21 6.01
N VAL A 142 10.32 -11.68 6.40
CA VAL A 142 9.09 -11.83 5.62
C VAL A 142 9.27 -11.27 4.20
N LEU A 143 9.76 -10.03 4.08
CA LEU A 143 9.99 -9.39 2.80
C LEU A 143 11.02 -10.13 1.94
N ASP A 144 12.12 -10.60 2.52
CA ASP A 144 13.13 -11.40 1.81
C ASP A 144 12.55 -12.72 1.28
N LYS A 145 11.68 -13.39 2.05
CA LYS A 145 10.98 -14.59 1.56
C LYS A 145 9.98 -14.29 0.46
N LEU A 146 9.26 -13.17 0.54
CA LEU A 146 8.38 -12.73 -0.54
C LEU A 146 9.16 -12.44 -1.83
N VAL A 147 10.38 -11.91 -1.76
CA VAL A 147 11.26 -11.74 -2.93
C VAL A 147 11.51 -13.09 -3.60
N GLU A 148 11.92 -14.09 -2.82
CA GLU A 148 12.30 -15.41 -3.35
C GLU A 148 11.08 -16.16 -3.92
N ILE A 149 9.93 -16.11 -3.25
CA ILE A 149 8.69 -16.73 -3.72
C ILE A 149 8.19 -16.03 -4.99
N SER A 150 8.18 -14.70 -5.02
CA SER A 150 7.76 -13.94 -6.20
C SER A 150 8.61 -14.27 -7.43
N LYS A 151 9.92 -14.46 -7.27
CA LYS A 151 10.79 -14.90 -8.38
C LYS A 151 10.38 -16.28 -8.88
N LYS A 152 10.16 -17.24 -7.99
CA LYS A 152 9.70 -18.59 -8.35
C LYS A 152 8.36 -18.54 -9.10
N GLU A 153 7.40 -17.74 -8.62
CA GLU A 153 6.10 -17.57 -9.28
C GLU A 153 6.22 -16.96 -10.69
N LEU A 154 7.05 -15.93 -10.87
CA LEU A 154 7.31 -15.34 -12.20
C LEU A 154 8.03 -16.31 -13.15
N GLU A 155 8.88 -17.16 -12.61
CA GLU A 155 9.58 -18.21 -13.36
C GLU A 155 8.69 -19.45 -13.61
N MET A 156 7.45 -19.47 -13.10
CA MET A 156 6.57 -20.64 -13.09
C MET A 156 7.23 -21.88 -12.48
N ALA A 157 8.13 -21.67 -11.51
CA ALA A 157 8.77 -22.72 -10.75
C ALA A 157 7.84 -23.19 -9.60
N PRO A 158 7.80 -24.50 -9.30
CA PRO A 158 6.97 -25.01 -8.23
C PRO A 158 7.43 -24.49 -6.86
N LEU A 159 6.48 -24.07 -6.02
CA LEU A 159 6.73 -23.71 -4.63
C LEU A 159 6.96 -24.96 -3.78
N THR A 160 7.91 -24.90 -2.85
CA THR A 160 8.18 -26.01 -1.91
C THR A 160 7.11 -26.06 -0.82
N SER A 161 7.06 -27.16 -0.06
CA SER A 161 6.23 -27.24 1.14
C SER A 161 6.52 -26.13 2.15
N ASP A 162 7.79 -25.73 2.24
CA ASP A 162 8.23 -24.68 3.16
C ASP A 162 7.78 -23.29 2.67
N ASP A 163 7.81 -23.05 1.35
CA ASP A 163 7.28 -21.82 0.77
C ASP A 163 5.78 -21.68 1.04
N LEU A 164 5.01 -22.77 0.85
CA LEU A 164 3.56 -22.79 1.09
C LEU A 164 3.22 -22.61 2.57
N ALA A 165 3.92 -23.32 3.46
CA ALA A 165 3.75 -23.19 4.91
C ALA A 165 4.07 -21.77 5.40
N PHE A 166 5.11 -21.14 4.83
CA PHE A 166 5.42 -19.73 5.11
C PHE A 166 4.30 -18.80 4.65
N LEU A 167 3.79 -18.97 3.42
CA LEU A 167 2.70 -18.14 2.90
C LEU A 167 1.44 -18.22 3.78
N GLU A 168 1.10 -19.42 4.27
CA GLU A 168 -0.02 -19.62 5.20
C GLU A 168 0.18 -18.92 6.56
N GLN A 169 1.44 -18.72 6.98
CA GLN A 169 1.79 -18.11 8.27
C GLN A 169 1.90 -16.58 8.20
N ILE A 170 2.02 -15.97 7.01
CA ILE A 170 2.16 -14.52 6.84
C ILE A 170 1.18 -13.70 7.68
N PRO A 171 -0.14 -14.01 7.74
CA PRO A 171 -1.06 -13.23 8.56
C PRO A 171 -0.66 -13.20 10.05
N GLY A 172 -0.20 -14.33 10.59
CA GLY A 172 0.28 -14.41 11.98
C GLY A 172 1.61 -13.70 12.19
N GLU A 173 2.54 -13.81 11.23
CA GLU A 173 3.82 -13.09 11.26
C GLU A 173 3.60 -11.57 11.26
N LEU A 174 2.72 -11.07 10.39
CA LEU A 174 2.38 -9.66 10.34
C LEU A 174 1.71 -9.17 11.63
N GLU A 175 0.81 -9.98 12.22
CA GLU A 175 0.17 -9.65 13.49
C GLU A 175 1.20 -9.55 14.63
N ALA A 176 2.17 -10.47 14.69
CA ALA A 176 3.25 -10.45 15.68
C ALA A 176 4.19 -9.24 15.52
N ILE A 177 4.45 -8.83 14.27
CA ILE A 177 5.25 -7.63 13.96
C ILE A 177 4.56 -6.36 14.52
N VAL A 178 3.23 -6.31 14.50
CA VAL A 178 2.46 -5.12 14.94
C VAL A 178 1.83 -5.24 16.33
N GLU A 179 2.11 -6.31 17.08
CA GLU A 179 1.37 -6.68 18.30
C GLU A 179 1.31 -5.58 19.40
N ASP A 180 2.39 -4.82 19.63
CA ASP A 180 2.36 -3.73 20.62
C ASP A 180 2.03 -2.36 20.01
N LEU A 181 1.72 -2.31 18.72
CA LEU A 181 1.22 -1.09 18.11
C LEU A 181 -0.24 -0.92 18.51
N ASP A 182 -0.58 0.29 18.95
CA ASP A 182 -1.97 0.64 19.26
C ASP A 182 -2.86 0.48 18.01
N GLU A 183 -4.16 0.28 18.23
CA GLU A 183 -5.13 0.12 17.14
C GLU A 183 -5.12 1.28 16.13
N ARG A 184 -4.67 2.48 16.54
CA ARG A 184 -4.57 3.65 15.66
C ARG A 184 -3.48 3.47 14.62
N SER A 185 -2.36 2.89 15.04
CA SER A 185 -1.22 2.57 14.19
C SER A 185 -1.49 1.38 13.25
N ARG A 186 -2.58 0.63 13.50
CA ARG A 186 -3.02 -0.50 12.67
C ARG A 186 -4.20 -0.16 11.75
N SER A 187 -4.84 1.00 11.93
CA SER A 187 -5.96 1.42 11.10
C SER A 187 -5.47 1.91 9.73
N THR A 188 -6.06 1.37 8.67
CA THR A 188 -5.86 1.86 7.30
C THR A 188 -6.73 3.08 6.99
N ILE A 189 -7.70 3.43 7.85
CA ILE A 189 -8.59 4.57 7.63
C ILE A 189 -7.91 5.84 8.14
N LEU A 190 -7.48 6.70 7.22
CA LEU A 190 -6.82 7.97 7.52
C LEU A 190 -7.04 9.00 6.41
N VAL A 191 -6.79 10.27 6.74
CA VAL A 191 -6.86 11.39 5.79
C VAL A 191 -5.73 12.39 6.03
N ALA A 192 -5.18 12.96 4.97
CA ALA A 192 -4.16 13.99 5.05
C ALA A 192 -4.53 15.21 4.21
N ASP A 193 -4.41 16.40 4.79
CA ASP A 193 -4.30 17.66 4.04
C ASP A 193 -2.92 17.71 3.39
N VAL A 194 -2.88 17.46 2.08
CA VAL A 194 -1.64 17.42 1.32
C VAL A 194 -1.30 18.76 0.69
N HIS A 195 -2.27 19.67 0.58
CA HIS A 195 -2.07 21.02 0.06
C HIS A 195 -3.18 21.99 0.49
N THR A 196 -2.79 23.17 0.97
CA THR A 196 -3.71 24.27 1.27
C THR A 196 -3.58 25.39 0.23
N ASP A 197 -4.66 25.69 -0.50
CA ASP A 197 -4.76 26.86 -1.37
C ASP A 197 -5.47 28.01 -0.65
N GLN A 198 -4.67 28.96 -0.15
CA GLN A 198 -5.17 30.13 0.58
C GLN A 198 -6.01 31.08 -0.29
N ASN A 199 -5.84 31.05 -1.62
CA ASN A 199 -6.58 31.97 -2.49
C ASN A 199 -8.03 31.52 -2.67
N SER A 200 -8.26 30.21 -2.82
CA SER A 200 -9.60 29.65 -2.92
C SER A 200 -10.22 29.31 -1.55
N GLY A 201 -9.41 29.25 -0.49
CA GLY A 201 -9.87 28.83 0.83
C GLY A 201 -10.13 27.33 0.90
N LEU A 202 -9.53 26.54 0.01
CA LEU A 202 -9.69 25.09 -0.09
C LEU A 202 -8.42 24.35 0.32
N VAL A 203 -8.62 23.15 0.84
CA VAL A 203 -7.56 22.14 1.04
C VAL A 203 -7.78 20.99 0.06
N LEU A 204 -6.68 20.38 -0.38
CA LEU A 204 -6.67 19.10 -1.06
C LEU A 204 -6.43 18.03 0.01
N GLU A 205 -7.40 17.14 0.16
CA GLU A 205 -7.30 16.01 1.06
C GLU A 205 -7.18 14.72 0.28
N GLU A 206 -6.28 13.86 0.76
CA GLU A 206 -6.12 12.50 0.27
C GLU A 206 -6.32 11.52 1.41
N GLY A 207 -7.10 10.47 1.18
CA GLY A 207 -7.53 9.56 2.23
C GLY A 207 -7.57 8.11 1.79
N VAL A 208 -7.42 7.24 2.77
CA VAL A 208 -7.59 5.79 2.65
C VAL A 208 -8.80 5.40 3.48
N GLY A 209 -9.66 4.54 2.94
CA GLY A 209 -10.88 4.10 3.58
C GLY A 209 -10.84 2.62 3.97
N ARG A 210 -12.02 1.99 3.94
CA ARG A 210 -12.14 0.54 4.12
C ARG A 210 -11.41 -0.19 2.98
N LEU A 211 -10.90 -1.38 3.29
CA LEU A 211 -10.29 -2.26 2.30
C LEU A 211 -11.35 -2.73 1.30
N ASP A 212 -11.00 -2.68 0.02
CA ASP A 212 -11.77 -3.28 -1.05
C ASP A 212 -11.41 -4.76 -1.20
N LEU A 213 -12.26 -5.52 -1.89
CA LEU A 213 -11.95 -6.89 -2.32
C LEU A 213 -11.36 -6.84 -3.74
N ILE A 214 -10.13 -7.31 -3.90
CA ILE A 214 -9.56 -7.60 -5.22
C ILE A 214 -9.78 -9.07 -5.57
N ILE A 215 -10.12 -9.34 -6.82
CA ILE A 215 -10.25 -10.68 -7.37
C ILE A 215 -9.42 -10.75 -8.66
N VAL A 216 -8.52 -11.72 -8.75
CA VAL A 216 -7.67 -11.94 -9.92
C VAL A 216 -7.65 -13.39 -10.35
N VAL A 217 -7.51 -13.59 -11.66
CA VAL A 217 -7.33 -14.92 -12.25
C VAL A 217 -5.84 -15.17 -12.44
N VAL A 218 -5.28 -16.10 -11.67
CA VAL A 218 -3.87 -16.43 -11.63
C VAL A 218 -3.62 -17.71 -12.44
N PRO A 219 -2.69 -17.71 -13.41
CA PRO A 219 -2.27 -18.94 -14.08
C PRO A 219 -1.43 -19.81 -13.15
N THR A 220 -1.59 -21.13 -13.22
CA THR A 220 -0.70 -22.08 -12.54
C THR A 220 0.09 -22.92 -13.55
N ASP A 221 1.07 -23.65 -13.03
CA ASP A 221 1.94 -24.61 -13.72
C ASP A 221 1.20 -25.70 -14.54
N GLU A 222 0.02 -26.14 -14.10
CA GLU A 222 -0.76 -27.23 -14.72
C GLU A 222 -1.84 -26.78 -15.74
N ASP A 223 -1.68 -25.63 -16.42
CA ASP A 223 -2.73 -25.03 -17.29
C ASP A 223 -4.08 -24.77 -16.55
N ARG A 224 -4.04 -24.75 -15.20
CA ARG A 224 -5.18 -24.41 -14.36
C ARG A 224 -5.20 -22.91 -14.10
N LEU A 225 -6.41 -22.38 -13.95
CA LEU A 225 -6.64 -21.01 -13.52
C LEU A 225 -7.18 -21.04 -12.10
N LEU A 226 -6.53 -20.29 -11.21
CA LEU A 226 -7.01 -20.05 -9.86
C LEU A 226 -7.64 -18.66 -9.78
N ILE A 227 -8.65 -18.52 -8.93
CA ILE A 227 -9.15 -17.22 -8.53
C ILE A 227 -8.53 -16.91 -7.18
N ALA A 228 -7.68 -15.90 -7.12
CA ALA A 228 -7.18 -15.35 -5.87
C ALA A 228 -8.03 -14.15 -5.49
N ALA A 229 -8.39 -14.06 -4.21
CA ALA A 229 -9.14 -12.94 -3.65
C ALA A 229 -8.45 -12.46 -2.38
N GLY A 230 -8.40 -11.14 -2.18
CA GLY A 230 -7.72 -10.55 -1.04
C GLY A 230 -8.08 -9.09 -0.82
N PRO A 231 -7.60 -8.48 0.27
CA PRO A 231 -7.81 -7.07 0.53
C PRO A 231 -7.02 -6.19 -0.46
N SER A 232 -7.57 -5.03 -0.80
CA SER A 232 -6.88 -3.98 -1.55
C SER A 232 -7.15 -2.63 -0.91
N LEU A 233 -6.15 -1.74 -0.91
CA LEU A 233 -6.30 -0.38 -0.39
C LEU A 233 -7.31 0.40 -1.22
N SER A 234 -8.14 1.21 -0.56
CA SER A 234 -8.96 2.24 -1.20
C SER A 234 -8.26 3.60 -1.17
N TYR A 235 -8.65 4.50 -2.08
CA TYR A 235 -8.06 5.82 -2.19
C TYR A 235 -9.09 6.86 -2.61
N TYR A 236 -9.00 8.03 -1.98
CA TYR A 236 -9.85 9.19 -2.18
C TYR A 236 -8.97 10.43 -2.33
N GLU A 237 -9.32 11.29 -3.27
CA GLU A 237 -8.70 12.60 -3.48
C GLU A 237 -9.84 13.61 -3.71
N PHE A 238 -9.96 14.60 -2.84
CA PHE A 238 -11.05 15.57 -2.91
C PHE A 238 -10.67 16.91 -2.29
N LYS A 239 -11.45 17.95 -2.61
CA LYS A 239 -11.25 19.29 -2.05
C LYS A 239 -12.28 19.59 -0.98
N GLN A 240 -11.85 20.28 0.07
CA GLN A 240 -12.70 20.68 1.18
C GLN A 240 -12.40 22.11 1.64
N PRO A 241 -13.36 22.87 2.19
CA PRO A 241 -13.05 24.18 2.77
C PRO A 241 -12.02 24.08 3.89
N MET A 242 -11.05 25.01 3.93
CA MET A 242 -10.01 25.08 4.97
C MET A 242 -10.55 25.12 6.40
N SER A 243 -11.75 25.67 6.60
CA SER A 243 -12.44 25.72 7.89
C SER A 243 -12.99 24.36 8.34
N ASN A 244 -12.98 23.36 7.45
CA ASN A 244 -13.50 22.03 7.68
C ASN A 244 -12.45 20.95 7.41
N ARG A 245 -11.15 21.21 7.66
CA ARG A 245 -10.12 20.17 7.55
C ARG A 245 -10.51 18.93 8.34
N LEU A 246 -10.35 17.75 7.74
CA LEU A 246 -10.74 16.52 8.39
C LEU A 246 -9.70 16.05 9.40
N THR A 247 -10.19 15.47 10.49
CA THR A 247 -9.46 14.52 11.30
C THR A 247 -9.81 13.10 10.85
N ASP A 248 -9.03 12.11 11.25
CA ASP A 248 -9.33 10.70 10.93
C ASP A 248 -10.72 10.26 11.45
N GLU A 249 -11.19 10.82 12.57
CA GLU A 249 -12.52 10.53 13.11
C GLU A 249 -13.63 11.11 12.23
N ALA A 250 -13.46 12.37 11.80
CA ALA A 250 -14.39 13.02 10.89
C ALA A 250 -14.40 12.30 9.52
N TRP A 251 -13.23 11.84 9.07
CA TRP A 251 -13.09 11.04 7.85
C TRP A 251 -13.81 9.70 7.97
N LYS A 252 -13.59 8.96 9.06
CA LYS A 252 -14.29 7.69 9.33
C LYS A 252 -15.81 7.86 9.33
N GLN A 253 -16.32 8.93 9.95
CA GLN A 253 -17.76 9.25 9.95
C GLN A 253 -18.26 9.63 8.55
N MET A 254 -17.47 10.38 7.79
CA MET A 254 -17.79 10.76 6.41
C MET A 254 -17.94 9.52 5.52
N LEU A 255 -17.04 8.53 5.66
CA LEU A 255 -17.10 7.26 4.93
C LEU A 255 -18.39 6.46 5.18
N GLU A 256 -19.04 6.65 6.34
CA GLU A 256 -20.28 5.95 6.69
C GLU A 256 -21.55 6.67 6.22
N THR A 257 -21.47 7.98 6.04
CA THR A 257 -22.65 8.82 5.80
C THR A 257 -22.73 9.31 4.36
N SER A 258 -21.62 9.85 3.83
CA SER A 258 -21.55 10.45 2.51
C SER A 258 -20.09 10.49 2.06
N PRO A 259 -19.48 9.33 1.73
CA PRO A 259 -18.11 9.29 1.23
C PRO A 259 -18.00 10.15 -0.05
N PRO A 260 -16.87 10.85 -0.24
CA PRO A 260 -16.61 11.53 -1.51
C PRO A 260 -16.44 10.51 -2.63
N ASP A 261 -16.68 10.97 -3.86
CA ASP A 261 -16.46 10.16 -5.05
C ASP A 261 -14.99 9.73 -5.13
N ARG A 262 -14.77 8.46 -5.48
CA ARG A 262 -13.43 7.97 -5.80
C ARG A 262 -12.98 8.54 -7.15
N PRO A 263 -11.67 8.55 -7.45
CA PRO A 263 -11.17 9.09 -8.71
C PRO A 263 -11.82 8.40 -9.92
N GLY A 264 -12.46 9.17 -10.81
CA GLY A 264 -13.31 8.59 -11.88
C GLY A 264 -12.58 7.68 -12.89
N TRP A 265 -11.25 7.74 -12.93
CA TRP A 265 -10.42 6.91 -13.81
C TRP A 265 -10.29 5.44 -13.36
N ILE A 266 -10.88 5.04 -12.22
CA ILE A 266 -10.87 3.65 -11.73
C ILE A 266 -12.02 2.79 -12.27
N SER A 267 -12.97 3.40 -13.00
CA SER A 267 -14.22 2.76 -13.44
C SER A 267 -14.04 1.55 -14.36
N ASP A 268 -12.85 1.32 -14.89
CA ASP A 268 -12.52 0.16 -15.74
C ASP A 268 -12.08 -1.09 -14.94
N PHE A 269 -11.76 -0.94 -13.65
CA PHE A 269 -11.32 -2.06 -12.80
C PHE A 269 -12.00 -2.12 -11.43
N PHE A 270 -12.82 -1.13 -11.06
CA PHE A 270 -13.51 -1.06 -9.78
C PHE A 270 -15.02 -1.01 -9.97
N GLU A 271 -15.72 -1.90 -9.26
CA GLU A 271 -17.17 -1.90 -9.15
C GLU A 271 -17.55 -1.61 -7.68
N PRO A 272 -18.31 -0.55 -7.39
CA PRO A 272 -18.74 -0.26 -6.03
C PRO A 272 -19.71 -1.34 -5.53
N VAL A 273 -19.57 -1.75 -4.27
CA VAL A 273 -20.55 -2.65 -3.64
C VAL A 273 -21.86 -1.88 -3.51
N SER A 274 -22.83 -2.20 -4.36
CA SER A 274 -24.20 -1.74 -4.20
C SER A 274 -24.74 -2.34 -2.90
N VAL A 275 -24.89 -1.50 -1.87
CA VAL A 275 -25.64 -1.88 -0.68
C VAL A 275 -27.07 -2.11 -1.14
N GLY A 276 -27.47 -3.38 -1.23
CA GLY A 276 -28.78 -3.78 -1.72
C GLY A 276 -29.90 -3.07 -0.97
N SER A 277 -30.85 -2.52 -1.73
CA SER A 277 -32.16 -2.05 -1.30
C SER A 277 -33.03 -3.16 -0.73
#